data_AF-A0A382Y4I5-F1
#
_entry.id   AF-A0A382Y4I5-F1
#
_cell.length_a   1.000
_cell.length_b   1.000
_cell.length_c   1.000
_cell.angle_alpha   90.00
_cell.angle_beta   90.00
_cell.angle_gamma   90.00
#
_symmetry.space_group_name_H-M   'P 1'
#
loop_
_entity.id
_entity.type
_entity.pdbx_description
1 polymer ?
#
loop_
_entity_poly.entity_id
_entity_poly.type
_entity_poly.pdbx_seq_one_letter_code
_entity_poly.pdbx_strand_id
1 'polypeptide(L)'
;MGQLQREKTEIPCPGGGREIRTTYGEVARKSSLKSSKGHEYKFKSSDQSKLRRAMDNLERLQKDFERKMERAQKEFFEAFQNVISNSDILLKR
;
A
#
# COMPACT_ATOMS: atom_id res chain seq x y z
N MET A 1 10.50 5.98 -0.32
CA MET A 1 9.26 6.69 0.04
C MET A 1 8.16 6.21 -0.87
N GLY A 2 7.43 5.17 -0.43
CA GLY A 2 6.43 4.46 -1.23
C GLY A 2 5.22 5.27 -1.67
N GLN A 3 4.43 4.66 -2.56
CA GLN A 3 3.21 5.24 -3.16
C GLN A 3 2.20 5.74 -2.11
N LEU A 4 2.08 5.02 -0.98
CA LEU A 4 1.22 5.37 0.17
C LEU A 4 1.49 6.77 0.72
N GLN A 5 2.72 7.27 0.71
CA GLN A 5 3.00 8.61 1.24
C GLN A 5 2.47 9.73 0.35
N ARG A 6 2.28 9.47 -0.94
CA ARG A 6 1.80 10.44 -1.93
C ARG A 6 0.29 10.36 -2.15
N GLU A 7 -0.34 9.33 -1.58
CA GLU A 7 -1.77 9.12 -1.68
C GLU A 7 -2.52 10.29 -1.03
N LYS A 8 -3.40 10.90 -1.82
CA LYS A 8 -4.21 12.05 -1.39
C LYS A 8 -5.37 11.52 -0.56
N THR A 9 -5.46 12.00 0.67
CA THR A 9 -6.55 11.70 1.59
C THR A 9 -7.28 12.97 1.94
N GLU A 10 -8.60 12.85 2.11
CA GLU A 10 -9.45 13.92 2.59
C GLU A 10 -9.72 13.66 4.08
N ILE A 11 -9.31 14.60 4.93
CA ILE A 11 -9.56 14.54 6.38
C ILE A 11 -10.71 15.50 6.70
N PRO A 12 -11.74 15.06 7.46
CA PRO A 12 -12.83 15.94 7.86
C PRO A 12 -12.28 17.16 8.61
N CYS A 13 -12.95 18.31 8.48
CA CYS A 13 -12.58 19.49 9.27
C CYS A 13 -13.12 19.35 10.70
N PRO A 14 -12.31 19.57 11.76
CA PRO A 14 -12.72 19.31 13.14
C PRO A 14 -13.82 20.26 13.64
N GLY A 15 -14.02 21.40 12.98
CA GLY A 15 -15.08 22.37 13.28
C GLY A 15 -16.22 22.43 12.27
N GLY A 16 -16.37 21.43 11.40
CA GLY A 16 -17.40 21.40 10.36
C GLY A 16 -17.10 22.39 9.22
N GLY A 17 -16.72 21.86 8.06
CA GLY A 17 -16.33 22.66 6.90
C GLY A 17 -15.74 21.79 5.79
N ARG A 18 -15.12 22.42 4.79
CA ARG A 18 -14.47 21.71 3.68
C ARG A 18 -13.37 20.78 4.21
N GLU A 19 -13.34 19.59 3.64
CA GLU A 19 -12.35 18.57 3.95
C GLU A 19 -10.95 19.07 3.60
N ILE A 20 -9.97 18.70 4.43
CA ILE A 20 -8.59 19.10 4.26
C ILE A 20 -7.94 18.05 3.38
N ARG A 21 -7.65 18.44 2.13
CA ARG A 21 -6.87 17.63 1.20
C ARG A 21 -5.42 17.61 1.67
N THR A 22 -4.96 16.44 2.10
CA THR A 22 -3.59 16.22 2.52
C THR A 22 -3.12 14.87 1.99
N THR A 23 -1.90 14.46 2.33
CA THR A 23 -1.40 13.11 2.03
C THR A 23 -1.03 12.39 3.31
N TYR A 24 -1.01 11.07 3.31
CA TYR A 24 -0.54 10.31 4.47
C TYR A 24 0.89 10.68 4.86
N GLY A 25 1.73 11.04 3.89
CA GLY A 25 3.08 11.55 4.14
C GLY A 25 3.11 12.91 4.86
N GLU A 26 2.17 13.81 4.55
CA GLU A 26 2.04 15.09 5.26
C GLU A 26 1.54 14.90 6.69
N VAL A 27 0.53 14.06 6.90
CA VAL A 27 0.01 13.71 8.24
C VAL A 27 1.08 13.04 9.11
N ALA A 28 1.93 12.22 8.49
CA ALA A 28 3.02 11.57 9.18
C ALA A 28 4.16 12.52 9.54
N ARG A 29 4.35 13.66 8.86
CA ARG A 29 5.51 14.56 9.02
C ARG A 29 5.20 15.86 9.76
N LYS A 30 4.06 16.50 9.48
CA LYS A 30 3.69 17.79 10.08
C LYS A 30 3.25 17.58 11.53
N SER A 31 3.66 18.44 12.45
CA SER A 31 3.21 18.39 13.85
C SER A 31 1.74 18.76 14.01
N SER A 32 1.20 19.52 13.06
CA SER A 32 -0.19 19.92 13.03
C SER A 32 -0.72 20.14 11.62
N LEU A 33 -2.05 20.12 11.49
CA LEU A 33 -2.74 20.35 10.22
C LEU A 33 -3.90 21.31 10.47
N LYS A 34 -3.82 22.47 9.82
CA LYS A 34 -4.78 23.56 9.98
C LYS A 34 -5.86 23.48 8.91
N SER A 35 -7.11 23.66 9.33
CA SER A 35 -8.25 23.81 8.43
C SER A 35 -8.36 25.24 7.92
N SER A 36 -9.08 25.42 6.82
CA SER A 36 -9.36 26.74 6.24
C SER A 36 -10.13 27.68 7.18
N LYS A 37 -10.79 27.13 8.21
CA LYS A 37 -11.53 27.88 9.24
C LYS A 37 -10.71 28.16 10.52
N GLY A 38 -9.41 27.81 10.52
CA GLY A 38 -8.52 28.06 11.65
C GLY A 38 -8.54 26.98 12.74
N HIS A 39 -9.28 25.88 12.57
CA HIS A 39 -9.21 24.74 13.49
C HIS A 39 -7.98 23.88 13.20
N GLU A 40 -7.29 23.41 14.23
CA GLU A 40 -6.01 22.71 14.09
C GLU A 40 -6.10 21.28 14.63
N TYR A 41 -5.69 20.32 13.82
CA TYR A 41 -5.30 19.00 14.30
C TYR A 41 -3.90 19.08 14.87
N LYS A 42 -3.76 18.85 16.18
CA LYS A 42 -2.45 18.68 16.81
C LYS A 42 -2.14 17.20 16.90
N PHE A 43 -1.16 16.74 16.14
CA PHE A 43 -0.82 15.32 16.10
C PHE A 43 0.12 14.96 17.26
N LYS A 44 -0.11 13.79 17.86
CA LYS A 44 0.82 13.20 18.82
C LYS A 44 1.94 12.50 18.07
N SER A 45 3.19 12.85 18.40
CA SER A 45 4.37 12.24 17.78
C SER A 45 4.41 10.72 17.94
N SER A 46 3.90 10.19 19.06
CA SER A 46 3.80 8.74 19.31
C SER A 46 2.97 8.01 18.26
N ASP A 47 1.83 8.59 17.88
CA ASP A 47 0.92 7.97 16.91
C ASP A 47 1.42 8.18 15.48
N GLN A 48 2.09 9.30 15.21
CA GLN A 48 2.80 9.51 13.95
C GLN A 48 3.93 8.50 13.74
N SER A 49 4.67 8.16 14.79
CA SER A 49 5.70 7.11 14.72
C SER A 49 5.10 5.74 14.41
N LYS A 50 3.93 5.40 14.98
CA LYS A 50 3.20 4.17 14.63
C LYS A 50 2.74 4.18 13.18
N LEU A 51 2.19 5.30 12.71
CA LEU A 51 1.76 5.47 11.32
C LEU A 51 2.91 5.27 10.33
N ARG A 52 4.08 5.89 10.60
CA ARG A 52 5.29 5.71 9.77
C ARG A 52 5.71 4.24 9.70
N ARG A 53 5.79 3.56 10.85
CA ARG A 53 6.13 2.13 10.90
C ARG A 53 5.12 1.26 10.15
N ALA A 54 3.83 1.57 10.24
CA ALA A 54 2.79 0.86 9.51
C ALA A 54 2.95 1.04 7.99
N MET A 55 3.22 2.26 7.52
CA MET A 55 3.51 2.54 6.11
C MET A 55 4.76 1.79 5.62
N ASP A 56 5.84 1.81 6.40
CA ASP A 56 7.09 1.12 6.04
C ASP A 56 6.88 -0.41 5.98
N ASN A 57 6.12 -0.96 6.92
CA ASN A 57 5.75 -2.38 6.93
C ASN A 57 4.92 -2.78 5.71
N LEU A 58 3.94 -1.95 5.33
CA LEU A 58 3.13 -2.19 4.13
C LEU A 58 3.98 -2.15 2.86
N GLU A 59 4.90 -1.19 2.73
CA GLU A 59 5.81 -1.12 1.58
C GLU A 59 6.69 -2.38 1.49
N ARG A 60 7.17 -2.88 2.63
CA ARG A 60 7.96 -4.13 2.67
C ARG A 60 7.12 -5.33 2.27
N LEU A 61 5.90 -5.46 2.81
CA LEU A 61 5.00 -6.57 2.50
C LEU A 61 4.61 -6.59 1.02
N GLN A 62 4.37 -5.42 0.41
CA GLN A 62 4.08 -5.33 -1.02
C GLN A 62 5.24 -5.86 -1.86
N LYS A 63 6.48 -5.44 -1.57
CA LYS A 63 7.67 -5.93 -2.30
C LYS A 63 7.88 -7.43 -2.12
N ASP A 64 7.71 -7.94 -0.91
CA ASP A 64 7.83 -9.37 -0.62
C ASP A 64 6.74 -10.17 -1.34
N PHE A 65 5.52 -9.64 -1.40
CA PHE A 65 4.41 -10.25 -2.13
C PHE A 65 4.69 -10.29 -3.63
N GLU A 66 5.08 -9.18 -4.25
CA GLU A 66 5.42 -9.12 -5.68
C GLU A 66 6.51 -10.15 -6.04
N ARG A 67 7.58 -10.19 -5.24
CA ARG A 67 8.68 -11.16 -5.45
C ARG A 67 8.22 -12.61 -5.30
N LYS A 68 7.37 -12.91 -4.31
CA LYS A 68 6.84 -14.26 -4.10
C LYS A 68 5.87 -14.66 -5.20
N MET A 69 5.03 -13.74 -5.65
CA MET A 69 4.10 -13.96 -6.76
C MET A 69 4.83 -14.25 -8.06
N GLU A 70 5.89 -13.50 -8.38
CA GLU A 70 6.69 -13.74 -9.59
C GLU A 70 7.30 -15.16 -9.57
N ARG A 71 7.85 -15.59 -8.43
CA ARG A 71 8.40 -16.95 -8.27
C ARG A 71 7.32 -18.01 -8.40
N ALA A 72 6.19 -17.83 -7.72
CA ALA A 72 5.08 -18.77 -7.78
C ALA A 72 4.49 -18.89 -9.19
N GLN A 73 4.41 -17.81 -9.95
CA GLN A 73 3.98 -17.85 -11.35
C GLN A 73 4.95 -18.64 -12.23
N LYS A 74 6.26 -18.48 -12.04
CA LYS A 74 7.28 -19.26 -12.77
C LYS A 74 7.18 -20.74 -12.43
N GLU A 75 7.17 -21.08 -11.16
CA GLU A 75 7.03 -22.47 -10.68
C GLU A 75 5.73 -23.12 -11.18
N PHE A 76 4.62 -22.38 -11.15
CA PHE A 76 3.34 -22.85 -11.69
C PHE A 76 3.44 -23.14 -13.19
N PHE A 77 4.04 -22.23 -13.97
CA PHE A 77 4.15 -22.40 -15.41
C PHE A 77 5.07 -23.55 -15.78
N GLU A 78 6.21 -23.70 -15.09
CA GLU A 78 7.10 -24.84 -15.25
C GLU A 78 6.39 -26.15 -14.93
N ALA A 79 5.66 -26.21 -13.81
CA ALA A 79 4.88 -27.39 -13.44
C ALA A 79 3.81 -27.71 -14.50
N PHE A 80 3.08 -26.70 -14.98
CA PHE A 80 2.07 -26.86 -16.03
C PHE A 80 2.69 -27.39 -17.34
N GLN A 81 3.81 -26.81 -17.77
CA GLN A 81 4.53 -27.28 -18.96
C GLN A 81 5.01 -28.71 -18.79
N ASN A 82 5.58 -29.06 -17.64
CA ASN A 82 6.02 -30.43 -17.36
C ASN A 82 4.87 -31.44 -17.41
N VAL A 83 3.67 -31.08 -16.94
CA VAL A 83 2.49 -31.95 -17.06
C VAL A 83 2.13 -32.19 -18.52
N ILE A 84 2.14 -31.16 -19.37
CA ILE A 84 1.83 -31.31 -20.80
C ILE A 84 2.94 -32.08 -21.52
N SER A 85 4.20 -31.71 -21.29
CA SER A 85 5.36 -32.31 -21.97
C SER A 85 5.53 -33.79 -21.64
N ASN A 86 5.18 -34.21 -20.42
CA ASN A 86 5.24 -35.60 -20.00
C ASN A 86 3.92 -36.37 -20.23
N SER A 87 2.91 -35.76 -20.86
CA SER A 87 1.64 -36.43 -21.10
C SER A 87 1.72 -37.37 -22.31
N ASP A 88 1.18 -38.57 -22.17
CA ASP A 88 1.01 -39.51 -23.28
C ASP A 88 -0.09 -39.01 -24.22
N ILE A 89 0.26 -38.78 -25.49
CA ILE A 89 -0.67 -38.27 -26.51
C ILE A 89 -1.30 -39.43 -27.27
N LEU A 90 -2.61 -39.63 -27.09
CA LEU A 90 -3.43 -40.54 -27.90
C LEU A 90 -4.06 -39.77 -29.08
N LEU A 91 -3.50 -39.95 -30.29
CA LEU A 91 -4.09 -39.40 -31.51
C LEU A 91 -5.13 -40.37 -32.08
N LYS A 92 -6.38 -39.92 -32.22
CA LYS A 92 -7.42 -40.64 -32.98
C LYS A 92 -7.26 -40.33 -34.48
N ARG A 93 -7.30 -41.39 -35.29
CA ARG A 93 -7.39 -41.30 -36.76
C ARG A 93 -8.76 -40.82 -37.22
#